data_AF-A0A060XEL5-F1
#
_entry.id   AF-A0A060XEL5-F1
#
_cell.length_a   1.000
_cell.length_b   1.000
_cell.length_c   1.000
_cell.angle_alpha   90.00
_cell.angle_beta   90.00
_cell.angle_gamma   90.00
#
_symmetry.space_group_name_H-M   'P 1'
#
loop_
_entity.id
_entity.type
_entity.pdbx_description
1 polymer ?
#
loop_
_entity_poly.entity_id
_entity_poly.type
_entity_poly.pdbx_seq_one_letter_code
_entity_poly.pdbx_strand_id
1 'polypeptide(L)'
;MYIKFCRIVGSGGNVKLPDEANAKSSVEVKKQQGKDLQVLGNVGLYRAVCLLLSVICLVLLLVIIILCVKFPFQPQVCHGTEKGIEAKEKGSVTEKGIEAKEERFQSTEVCSLQTCQAQYFQQQSQVPACHMCDEGWLHFESSCYFLSRDRMNWDESRDECKKRGADLAVITNKTVQTFLTKKGNLMYWIGLRQRTRNWVWVNNTALGQSYWSGSNRQGDCGLLTGRDPPERSWSSTSCDQYSFYICQRGR
;
A
#
# COMPACT_ATOMS: atom_id res chain seq x y z
N MET A 1 4.88 18.55 -17.05
CA MET A 1 4.08 19.71 -17.46
C MET A 1 2.95 19.19 -18.34
N TYR A 2 1.73 19.12 -17.82
CA TYR A 2 0.58 18.59 -18.57
C TYR A 2 -0.32 19.76 -18.98
N ILE A 3 -0.66 19.79 -20.26
CA ILE A 3 -1.46 20.85 -20.89
C ILE A 3 -2.93 20.43 -20.82
N LYS A 4 -3.74 21.30 -20.24
CA LYS A 4 -5.21 21.20 -20.16
C LYS A 4 -5.80 21.63 -21.50
N PHE A 5 -6.56 20.76 -22.17
CA PHE A 5 -7.38 21.15 -23.33
C PHE A 5 -8.78 21.51 -22.85
N CYS A 6 -9.14 22.79 -22.87
CA CYS A 6 -10.53 23.23 -22.85
C CYS A 6 -11.10 23.14 -24.27
N ARG A 7 -12.16 22.34 -24.46
CA ARG A 7 -13.04 22.44 -25.63
C ARG A 7 -14.06 23.54 -25.36
N ILE A 8 -14.00 24.61 -26.15
CA ILE A 8 -15.14 25.52 -26.35
C ILE A 8 -15.81 25.10 -27.66
N VAL A 9 -17.04 24.63 -27.55
CA VAL A 9 -17.94 24.36 -28.68
C VAL A 9 -18.55 25.71 -29.10
N GLY A 10 -18.44 26.04 -30.38
CA GLY A 10 -19.01 27.24 -30.98
C GLY A 10 -20.30 26.97 -31.77
N SER A 11 -21.19 27.97 -31.80
CA SER A 11 -22.17 28.30 -32.86
C SER A 11 -23.10 29.40 -32.29
N GLY A 12 -23.46 30.50 -32.97
CA GLY A 12 -23.23 30.96 -34.33
C GLY A 12 -24.08 32.23 -34.61
N GLY A 13 -23.77 32.95 -35.70
CA GLY A 13 -24.57 34.02 -36.35
C GLY A 13 -24.34 35.46 -35.83
N ASN A 14 -24.31 36.53 -36.63
CA ASN A 14 -24.48 36.75 -38.07
C ASN A 14 -23.93 38.15 -38.48
N VAL A 15 -23.77 38.35 -39.79
CA VAL A 15 -22.96 39.34 -40.57
C VAL A 15 -23.52 40.78 -40.67
N LYS A 16 -22.63 41.79 -40.87
CA LYS A 16 -22.83 42.91 -41.86
C LYS A 16 -21.55 43.68 -42.25
N LEU A 17 -21.32 43.82 -43.57
CA LEU A 17 -20.30 44.60 -44.31
C LEU A 17 -20.78 46.06 -44.55
N PRO A 18 -19.91 47.06 -44.85
CA PRO A 18 -19.47 47.43 -46.22
C PRO A 18 -17.97 47.87 -46.27
N ASP A 19 -17.27 48.24 -47.35
CA ASP A 19 -17.42 48.29 -48.82
C ASP A 19 -16.00 48.34 -49.44
N GLU A 20 -15.92 48.03 -50.73
CA GLU A 20 -14.73 47.83 -51.56
C GLU A 20 -13.79 49.03 -51.74
N ALA A 21 -12.47 48.75 -51.84
CA ALA A 21 -11.56 49.45 -52.75
C ALA A 21 -10.30 48.60 -53.06
N ASN A 22 -10.42 47.83 -54.15
CA ASN A 22 -9.49 47.66 -55.27
C ASN A 22 -7.99 47.28 -55.10
N ALA A 23 -7.64 46.21 -55.84
CA ALA A 23 -6.45 46.01 -56.67
C ALA A 23 -5.15 45.36 -56.14
N LYS A 24 -4.88 44.20 -56.77
CA LYS A 24 -3.61 43.70 -57.35
C LYS A 24 -2.55 43.04 -56.45
N SER A 25 -2.60 41.70 -56.51
CA SER A 25 -1.49 40.74 -56.69
C SER A 25 -0.05 41.28 -56.66
N SER A 26 0.72 40.85 -55.65
CA SER A 26 2.03 40.18 -55.78
C SER A 26 2.57 39.91 -54.37
N VAL A 27 2.37 38.72 -53.81
CA VAL A 27 3.09 38.31 -52.60
C VAL A 27 4.36 37.60 -53.04
N GLU A 28 5.44 38.37 -52.99
CA GLU A 28 6.81 37.89 -52.94
C GLU A 28 6.92 36.83 -51.84
N VAL A 29 7.18 35.57 -52.21
CA VAL A 29 7.66 34.58 -51.26
C VAL A 29 9.06 35.02 -50.85
N LYS A 30 9.16 35.82 -49.79
CA LYS A 30 10.41 36.01 -49.07
C LYS A 30 10.81 34.66 -48.49
N LYS A 31 11.58 33.91 -49.27
CA LYS A 31 12.43 32.83 -48.80
C LYS A 31 13.27 33.42 -47.68
N GLN A 32 12.91 33.14 -46.42
CA GLN A 32 13.73 33.56 -45.30
C GLN A 32 15.10 32.89 -45.47
N GLN A 33 16.02 33.75 -45.86
CA GLN A 33 17.41 33.52 -46.06
C GLN A 33 18.04 33.40 -44.67
N GLY A 34 18.69 32.26 -44.43
CA GLY A 34 19.80 32.14 -43.50
C GLY A 34 19.52 32.48 -42.02
N LYS A 35 19.09 31.47 -41.26
CA LYS A 35 19.78 31.13 -40.00
C LYS A 35 20.34 29.73 -40.12
N ASP A 36 21.18 29.55 -41.14
CA ASP A 36 22.21 28.52 -41.14
C ASP A 36 23.37 29.05 -40.28
N LEU A 37 23.21 29.01 -38.96
CA LEU A 37 24.33 29.11 -38.04
C LEU A 37 24.00 28.40 -36.73
N GLN A 38 24.52 27.17 -36.62
CA GLN A 38 24.65 26.28 -35.45
C GLN A 38 23.63 25.14 -35.23
N VAL A 39 23.13 24.48 -36.29
CA VAL A 39 22.57 23.11 -36.16
C VAL A 39 23.29 22.10 -37.07
N LEU A 40 24.59 22.31 -37.34
CA LEU A 40 25.42 21.39 -38.13
C LEU A 40 26.69 20.92 -37.38
N GLY A 41 26.58 20.76 -36.06
CA GLY A 41 27.66 20.22 -35.23
C GLY A 41 27.29 18.97 -34.42
N ASN A 42 26.03 18.82 -34.02
CA ASN A 42 25.71 17.93 -32.89
C ASN A 42 24.76 16.77 -33.21
N VAL A 43 24.46 16.47 -34.48
CA VAL A 43 23.77 15.21 -34.83
C VAL A 43 24.61 14.00 -34.38
N GLY A 44 25.94 14.09 -34.52
CA GLY A 44 26.87 13.09 -33.98
C GLY A 44 26.85 13.01 -32.46
N LEU A 45 26.78 14.16 -31.77
CA LEU A 45 26.71 14.21 -30.30
C LEU A 45 25.39 13.63 -29.78
N TYR A 46 24.26 13.95 -30.42
CA TYR A 46 22.96 13.39 -30.04
C TYR A 46 22.93 11.87 -30.24
N ARG A 47 23.48 11.36 -31.35
CA ARG A 47 23.62 9.91 -31.57
C ARG A 47 24.49 9.26 -30.49
N ALA A 48 25.62 9.88 -30.13
CA ALA A 48 26.49 9.38 -29.07
C ALA A 48 25.78 9.36 -27.71
N VAL A 49 25.05 10.43 -27.35
CA VAL A 49 24.28 10.52 -26.10
C VAL A 49 23.17 9.46 -26.07
N CYS A 50 22.44 9.25 -27.17
CA CYS A 50 21.42 8.19 -27.24
C CYS A 50 22.03 6.80 -27.07
N LEU A 51 23.19 6.52 -27.69
CA LEU A 51 23.90 5.26 -27.52
C LEU A 51 24.35 5.07 -26.07
N LEU A 52 24.95 6.09 -25.46
CA LEU A 52 25.38 6.05 -24.06
C LEU A 52 24.19 5.79 -23.11
N LEU A 53 23.06 6.48 -23.30
CA LEU A 53 21.86 6.27 -22.51
C LEU A 53 21.27 4.85 -22.69
N SER A 54 21.30 4.31 -23.91
CA SER A 54 20.86 2.95 -24.18
C SER A 54 21.74 1.91 -23.48
N VAL A 55 23.06 2.09 -23.50
CA VAL A 55 24.02 1.21 -22.82
C VAL A 55 23.83 1.29 -21.30
N ILE A 56 23.69 2.50 -20.75
CA ILE A 56 23.42 2.69 -19.31
C ILE A 56 22.13 1.96 -18.91
N CYS A 57 21.07 2.08 -19.70
CA CYS A 57 19.80 1.40 -19.44
C CYS A 57 19.97 -0.13 -19.43
N LEU A 58 20.70 -0.69 -20.40
CA LEU A 58 20.98 -2.13 -20.44
C LEU A 58 21.81 -2.59 -19.23
N VAL A 59 22.82 -1.83 -18.82
CA VAL A 59 23.62 -2.15 -17.63
C VAL A 59 22.76 -2.12 -16.36
N LEU A 60 21.89 -1.12 -16.19
CA LEU A 60 20.99 -1.05 -15.04
C LEU A 60 20.01 -2.22 -15.00
N LEU A 61 19.45 -2.62 -16.15
CA LEU A 61 18.57 -3.79 -16.24
C LEU A 61 19.31 -5.09 -15.86
N LEU A 62 20.54 -5.27 -16.33
CA LEU A 62 21.35 -6.43 -15.96
C LEU A 62 21.65 -6.47 -14.46
N VAL A 63 21.96 -5.32 -13.84
CA VAL A 63 22.17 -5.24 -12.39
C VAL A 63 20.91 -5.63 -11.64
N ILE A 64 19.73 -5.14 -12.05
CA ILE A 64 18.45 -5.52 -11.42
C ILE A 64 18.22 -7.03 -11.55
N ILE A 65 18.43 -7.61 -12.73
CA ILE A 65 18.28 -9.06 -12.95
C ILE A 65 19.23 -9.85 -12.05
N ILE A 66 20.50 -9.45 -11.97
CA ILE A 66 21.50 -10.08 -11.09
C ILE A 66 21.08 -9.96 -9.62
N LEU A 67 20.56 -8.82 -9.19
CA LEU A 67 20.05 -8.62 -7.83
C LEU A 67 18.84 -9.53 -7.56
N CYS A 68 17.90 -9.66 -8.50
CA CYS A 68 16.75 -10.55 -8.36
C CYS A 68 17.15 -12.04 -8.30
N VAL A 69 18.20 -12.45 -9.01
CA VAL A 69 18.70 -13.84 -8.99
C VAL A 69 19.54 -14.11 -7.74
N LYS A 70 20.38 -13.15 -7.30
CA LYS A 70 21.24 -13.29 -6.11
C LYS A 70 20.49 -13.10 -4.80
N PHE A 71 19.44 -12.30 -4.80
CA PHE A 71 18.48 -12.20 -3.71
C PHE A 71 17.17 -12.82 -4.17
N PRO A 72 17.05 -14.17 -4.17
CA PRO A 72 15.73 -14.76 -4.13
C PRO A 72 15.08 -14.17 -2.88
N PHE A 73 14.00 -13.42 -3.07
CA PHE A 73 13.20 -12.84 -2.00
C PHE A 73 12.81 -14.01 -1.09
N GLN A 74 13.52 -14.16 0.04
CA GLN A 74 13.23 -15.22 1.00
C GLN A 74 11.76 -15.04 1.39
N PRO A 75 10.90 -16.06 1.20
CA PRO A 75 9.58 -16.00 1.77
C PRO A 75 9.76 -15.78 3.26
N GLN A 76 9.12 -14.74 3.77
CA GLN A 76 9.20 -14.35 5.16
C GLN A 76 8.69 -15.53 6.01
N VAL A 77 9.61 -16.28 6.61
CA VAL A 77 9.28 -17.38 7.52
C VAL A 77 8.53 -16.77 8.70
N CYS A 78 7.23 -17.04 8.80
CA CYS A 78 6.44 -16.60 9.94
C CYS A 78 6.81 -17.44 11.15
N HIS A 79 7.36 -16.81 12.18
CA HIS A 79 7.54 -17.41 13.50
C HIS A 79 6.16 -17.49 14.16
N GLY A 80 5.47 -18.62 14.00
CA GLY A 80 4.29 -18.94 14.79
C GLY A 80 4.72 -19.08 16.25
N THR A 81 4.17 -18.24 17.13
CA THR A 81 4.24 -18.49 18.57
C THR A 81 3.18 -19.54 18.87
N GLU A 82 3.60 -20.78 19.17
CA GLU A 82 2.72 -21.79 19.72
C GLU A 82 2.12 -21.24 21.03
N LYS A 83 0.85 -20.85 21.00
CA LYS A 83 0.01 -20.86 22.19
C LYS A 83 -0.90 -22.07 22.06
N GLY A 84 -0.59 -23.06 22.89
CA GLY A 84 -1.25 -24.35 22.94
C GLY A 84 -2.76 -24.23 23.06
N ILE A 85 -3.43 -25.13 22.35
CA ILE A 85 -4.83 -25.44 22.52
C ILE A 85 -4.96 -26.13 23.88
N GLU A 86 -5.46 -25.42 24.89
CA GLU A 86 -6.04 -26.05 26.08
C GLU A 86 -7.37 -26.69 25.68
N ALA A 87 -7.32 -27.93 25.19
CA ALA A 87 -8.47 -28.81 25.21
C ALA A 87 -8.58 -29.42 26.60
N LYS A 88 -9.59 -28.97 27.37
CA LYS A 88 -10.01 -29.61 28.61
C LYS A 88 -10.44 -31.05 28.33
N GLU A 89 -9.72 -32.01 28.88
CA GLU A 89 -10.26 -33.34 29.15
C GLU A 89 -10.09 -33.65 30.65
N LYS A 90 -11.23 -33.93 31.29
CA LYS A 90 -11.33 -34.28 32.71
C LYS A 90 -10.95 -35.76 32.85
N GLY A 91 -9.93 -36.05 33.65
CA GLY A 91 -9.56 -37.40 34.03
C GLY A 91 -8.84 -37.41 35.37
N SER A 92 -9.59 -37.75 36.41
CA SER A 92 -9.18 -37.86 37.81
C SER A 92 -8.33 -39.12 38.04
N VAL A 93 -7.07 -39.00 38.50
CA VAL A 93 -6.43 -39.97 39.40
C VAL A 93 -5.41 -39.25 40.30
N THR A 94 -5.44 -39.62 41.57
CA THR A 94 -4.79 -39.09 42.77
C THR A 94 -3.29 -39.40 42.93
N GLU A 95 -2.64 -38.52 43.69
CA GLU A 95 -1.34 -38.55 44.39
C GLU A 95 -0.56 -39.89 44.45
N LYS A 96 0.73 -39.83 44.06
CA LYS A 96 1.89 -39.86 44.97
C LYS A 96 3.18 -39.88 44.15
N GLY A 97 4.15 -39.04 44.53
CA GLY A 97 5.49 -39.04 43.93
C GLY A 97 6.27 -40.30 44.27
N ILE A 98 7.28 -40.61 43.44
CA ILE A 98 8.60 -41.17 43.81
C ILE A 98 9.47 -41.08 42.55
N GLU A 99 10.55 -40.30 42.72
CA GLU A 99 11.92 -40.44 42.24
C GLU A 99 12.23 -41.02 40.85
N ALA A 100 13.06 -40.24 40.16
CA ALA A 100 13.72 -40.55 38.90
C ALA A 100 14.28 -41.97 38.85
N LYS A 101 13.80 -42.74 37.87
CA LYS A 101 14.51 -43.89 37.35
C LYS A 101 14.87 -43.59 35.90
N GLU A 102 16.16 -43.35 35.72
CA GLU A 102 16.82 -43.20 34.43
C GLU A 102 16.74 -44.53 33.69
N GLU A 103 15.67 -44.70 32.90
CA GLU A 103 15.57 -45.81 31.96
C GLU A 103 16.04 -45.34 30.59
N ARG A 104 17.26 -45.78 30.29
CA ARG A 104 17.95 -45.75 29.01
C ARG A 104 17.01 -46.15 27.87
N PHE A 105 16.40 -45.15 27.20
CA PHE A 105 15.82 -45.33 25.89
C PHE A 105 16.93 -45.21 24.85
N GLN A 106 17.52 -46.35 24.48
CA GLN A 106 18.30 -46.48 23.27
C GLN A 106 17.36 -46.36 22.08
N SER A 107 17.23 -45.17 21.51
CA SER A 107 16.77 -44.99 20.14
C SER A 107 17.70 -44.06 19.39
N THR A 108 18.95 -44.48 19.22
CA THR A 108 19.75 -44.04 18.06
C THR A 108 19.27 -44.80 16.83
N GLU A 109 18.05 -44.52 16.39
CA GLU A 109 17.72 -44.64 14.98
C GLU A 109 17.39 -43.24 14.50
N VAL A 110 18.42 -42.56 13.99
CA VAL A 110 18.21 -41.45 13.05
C VAL A 110 17.36 -42.04 11.93
N CYS A 111 16.12 -41.56 11.79
CA CYS A 111 15.20 -42.08 10.79
C CYS A 111 15.86 -42.07 9.42
N SER A 112 15.65 -43.13 8.62
CA SER A 112 16.16 -43.17 7.25
C SER A 112 15.69 -41.93 6.47
N LEU A 113 16.51 -41.43 5.56
CA LEU A 113 16.15 -40.27 4.73
C LEU A 113 14.78 -40.45 4.05
N GLN A 114 14.47 -41.69 3.65
CA GLN A 114 13.17 -42.06 3.06
C GLN A 114 12.00 -41.89 4.03
N THR A 115 12.18 -42.24 5.30
CA THR A 115 11.15 -42.07 6.33
C THR A 115 10.93 -40.60 6.63
N CYS A 116 12.00 -39.80 6.74
CA CYS A 116 11.92 -38.35 6.88
C CYS A 116 11.25 -37.69 5.66
N GLN A 117 11.56 -38.13 4.45
CA GLN A 117 10.95 -37.61 3.21
C GLN A 117 9.45 -37.91 3.13
N ALA A 118 9.04 -39.13 3.49
CA ALA A 118 7.63 -39.52 3.52
C ALA A 118 6.83 -38.71 4.57
N GLN A 119 7.41 -38.49 5.76
CA GLN A 119 6.81 -37.67 6.82
C GLN A 119 6.73 -36.18 6.42
N TYR A 120 7.79 -35.64 5.80
CA TYR A 120 7.84 -34.26 5.33
C TYR A 120 6.80 -33.97 4.25
N PHE A 121 6.56 -34.92 3.33
CA PHE A 121 5.58 -34.77 2.25
C PHE A 121 4.13 -34.74 2.76
N GLN A 122 3.83 -35.49 3.83
CA GLN A 122 2.49 -35.43 4.45
C GLN A 122 2.27 -34.13 5.25
N GLN A 123 3.30 -33.62 5.92
CA GLN A 123 3.26 -32.34 6.64
C GLN A 123 3.10 -31.13 5.71
N GLN A 124 3.62 -31.18 4.48
CA GLN A 124 3.41 -30.13 3.48
C GLN A 124 1.94 -29.92 3.09
N SER A 125 1.06 -30.91 3.29
CA SER A 125 -0.37 -30.80 2.97
C SER A 125 -1.23 -30.20 4.09
N GLN A 126 -0.71 -30.13 5.32
CA GLN A 126 -1.45 -29.73 6.53
C GLN A 126 -0.92 -28.43 7.16
N VAL A 127 0.14 -27.82 6.60
CA VAL A 127 0.45 -26.42 6.93
C VAL A 127 -0.53 -25.57 6.16
N PRO A 128 -1.48 -24.86 6.81
CA PRO A 128 -2.32 -23.91 6.11
C PRO A 128 -1.36 -22.96 5.41
N ALA A 129 -1.45 -22.86 4.08
CA ALA A 129 -0.68 -21.87 3.35
C ALA A 129 -0.79 -20.56 4.13
N CYS A 130 0.34 -19.92 4.41
CA CYS A 130 0.33 -18.54 4.88
C CYS A 130 -0.42 -17.78 3.80
N HIS A 131 -1.73 -17.61 3.97
CA HIS A 131 -2.57 -16.86 3.06
C HIS A 131 -2.05 -15.45 3.14
N MET A 132 -1.17 -15.14 2.20
CA MET A 132 -0.65 -13.81 2.02
C MET A 132 -1.85 -12.94 1.65
N CYS A 133 -1.88 -11.73 2.19
CA CYS A 133 -2.86 -10.76 1.75
C CYS A 133 -2.77 -10.59 0.22
N ASP A 134 -3.90 -10.23 -0.40
CA ASP A 134 -3.94 -10.00 -1.86
C ASP A 134 -2.87 -8.98 -2.27
N GLU A 135 -2.49 -9.01 -3.55
CA GLU A 135 -1.53 -8.04 -4.08
C GLU A 135 -1.97 -6.59 -3.78
N GLY A 136 -1.02 -5.79 -3.31
CA GLY A 136 -1.28 -4.40 -2.89
C GLY A 136 -1.80 -4.25 -1.45
N TRP A 137 -2.02 -5.34 -0.72
CA TRP A 137 -2.35 -5.32 0.70
C TRP A 137 -1.11 -5.62 1.56
N LEU A 138 -1.03 -4.94 2.69
CA LEU A 138 0.02 -5.12 3.69
C LEU A 138 -0.47 -6.10 4.76
N HIS A 139 0.27 -7.19 4.97
CA HIS A 139 0.02 -8.12 6.06
C HIS A 139 0.63 -7.60 7.37
N PHE A 140 -0.16 -7.55 8.43
CA PHE A 140 0.32 -7.28 9.77
C PHE A 140 -0.57 -7.92 10.84
N GLU A 141 0.04 -8.68 11.75
CA GLU A 141 -0.66 -9.54 12.71
C GLU A 141 -1.68 -10.46 12.00
N SER A 142 -2.95 -10.46 12.41
CA SER A 142 -4.03 -11.27 11.82
C SER A 142 -4.90 -10.49 10.82
N SER A 143 -4.38 -9.39 10.26
CA SER A 143 -5.14 -8.49 9.39
C SER A 143 -4.36 -8.10 8.12
N CYS A 144 -5.13 -7.77 7.09
CA CYS A 144 -4.64 -7.19 5.84
C CYS A 144 -5.06 -5.73 5.74
N TYR A 145 -4.13 -4.86 5.34
CA TYR A 145 -4.37 -3.42 5.24
C TYR A 145 -4.12 -2.89 3.81
N PHE A 146 -5.05 -2.13 3.27
CA PHE A 146 -4.89 -1.47 1.96
C PHE A 146 -4.82 0.04 2.15
N LEU A 147 -3.75 0.66 1.68
CA LEU A 147 -3.58 2.11 1.69
C LEU A 147 -3.99 2.66 0.32
N SER A 148 -5.02 3.50 0.30
CA SER A 148 -5.55 4.04 -0.96
C SER A 148 -4.55 4.99 -1.62
N ARG A 149 -4.66 5.09 -2.95
CA ARG A 149 -4.01 6.14 -3.76
C ARG A 149 -4.99 7.24 -4.18
N ASP A 150 -6.28 7.01 -3.95
CA ASP A 150 -7.35 7.95 -4.28
C ASP A 150 -7.86 8.63 -3.01
N ARG A 151 -8.35 9.85 -3.17
CA ARG A 151 -8.91 10.65 -2.09
C ARG A 151 -10.43 10.66 -2.19
N MET A 152 -11.10 10.39 -1.09
CA MET A 152 -12.55 10.34 -0.97
C MET A 152 -12.98 10.97 0.36
N ASN A 153 -14.27 11.30 0.50
CA ASN A 153 -14.81 11.65 1.81
C ASN A 153 -14.89 10.40 2.70
N TRP A 154 -15.15 10.56 4.00
CA TRP A 154 -15.08 9.44 4.95
C TRP A 154 -16.11 8.33 4.63
N ASP A 155 -17.33 8.71 4.26
CA ASP A 155 -18.40 7.76 3.97
C ASP A 155 -18.14 7.02 2.64
N GLU A 156 -17.72 7.72 1.59
CA GLU A 156 -17.28 7.14 0.31
C GLU A 156 -16.09 6.17 0.49
N SER A 157 -15.12 6.57 1.31
CA SER A 157 -13.95 5.74 1.61
C SER A 157 -14.35 4.43 2.28
N ARG A 158 -15.32 4.49 3.21
CA ARG A 158 -15.85 3.31 3.88
C ARG A 158 -16.57 2.38 2.91
N ASP A 159 -17.39 2.93 2.04
CA ASP A 159 -18.11 2.15 1.03
C ASP A 159 -17.15 1.49 0.04
N GLU A 160 -16.07 2.17 -0.33
CA GLU A 160 -15.02 1.58 -1.17
C GLU A 160 -14.26 0.45 -0.47
N CYS A 161 -14.00 0.56 0.83
CA CYS A 161 -13.46 -0.57 1.61
C CYS A 161 -14.44 -1.74 1.64
N LYS A 162 -15.75 -1.50 1.83
CA LYS A 162 -16.78 -2.55 1.82
C LYS A 162 -16.88 -3.28 0.50
N LYS A 163 -16.79 -2.57 -0.64
CA LYS A 163 -16.74 -3.21 -1.96
C LYS A 163 -15.55 -4.17 -2.12
N ARG A 164 -14.48 -3.97 -1.37
CA ARG A 164 -13.28 -4.83 -1.34
C ARG A 164 -13.34 -5.95 -0.28
N GLY A 165 -14.50 -6.16 0.35
CA GLY A 165 -14.66 -7.13 1.43
C GLY A 165 -13.95 -6.73 2.73
N ALA A 166 -13.81 -5.42 2.96
CA ALA A 166 -13.12 -4.83 4.11
C ALA A 166 -13.98 -3.75 4.78
N ASP A 167 -13.46 -3.09 5.81
CA ASP A 167 -14.01 -1.82 6.32
C ASP A 167 -12.83 -0.85 6.56
N LEU A 168 -13.09 0.40 6.95
CA LEU A 168 -12.00 1.31 7.32
C LEU A 168 -11.22 0.75 8.52
N ALA A 169 -9.91 0.99 8.55
CA ALA A 169 -9.03 0.38 9.54
C ALA A 169 -9.35 0.79 10.98
N VAL A 170 -9.32 -0.21 11.86
CA VAL A 170 -9.49 -0.09 13.31
C VAL A 170 -8.13 -0.28 13.97
N ILE A 171 -7.72 0.69 14.77
CA ILE A 171 -6.42 0.66 15.44
C ILE A 171 -6.63 0.17 16.88
N THR A 172 -6.35 -1.12 17.09
CA THR A 172 -6.64 -1.82 18.35
C THR A 172 -5.56 -1.69 19.40
N ASN A 173 -4.31 -1.47 18.99
CA ASN A 173 -3.16 -1.43 19.90
C ASN A 173 -2.02 -0.55 19.35
N LYS A 174 -0.99 -0.33 20.18
CA LYS A 174 0.18 0.49 19.85
C LYS A 174 0.99 -0.09 18.68
N THR A 175 1.03 -1.41 18.54
CA THR A 175 1.79 -2.11 17.51
C THR A 175 1.18 -1.83 16.13
N VAL A 176 -0.14 -1.93 15.99
CA VAL A 176 -0.90 -1.56 14.78
C VAL A 176 -0.74 -0.06 14.49
N GLN A 177 -0.87 0.80 15.50
CA GLN A 177 -0.69 2.25 15.35
C GLN A 177 0.69 2.58 14.76
N THR A 178 1.74 1.98 15.31
CA THR A 178 3.12 2.20 14.88
C THR A 178 3.34 1.68 13.47
N PHE A 179 2.80 0.50 13.16
CA PHE A 179 2.89 -0.09 11.83
C PHE A 179 2.25 0.80 10.76
N LEU A 180 1.00 1.22 10.97
CA LEU A 180 0.27 2.04 10.00
C LEU A 180 0.87 3.44 9.86
N THR A 181 1.36 4.05 10.95
CA THR A 181 2.06 5.36 10.85
C THR A 181 3.34 5.24 10.03
N LYS A 182 4.12 4.16 10.22
CA LYS A 182 5.36 3.95 9.45
C LYS A 182 5.12 3.65 7.97
N LYS A 183 4.02 2.96 7.65
CA LYS A 183 3.67 2.61 6.26
C LYS A 183 2.93 3.71 5.53
N GLY A 184 2.12 4.50 6.23
CA GLY A 184 1.36 5.60 5.67
C GLY A 184 2.10 6.93 5.84
N ASN A 185 2.63 7.49 4.76
CA ASN A 185 3.32 8.79 4.74
C ASN A 185 2.41 9.99 4.39
N LEU A 186 1.10 9.78 4.32
CA LEU A 186 0.08 10.78 3.95
C LEU A 186 -0.93 10.95 5.08
N MET A 187 -2.09 11.54 4.78
CA MET A 187 -3.23 11.61 5.70
C MET A 187 -4.29 10.60 5.25
N TYR A 188 -4.61 9.66 6.13
CA TYR A 188 -5.51 8.57 5.82
C TYR A 188 -6.73 8.59 6.75
N TRP A 189 -7.92 8.49 6.19
CA TRP A 189 -9.11 8.12 6.94
C TRP A 189 -8.89 6.76 7.58
N ILE A 190 -9.20 6.72 8.87
CA ILE A 190 -9.31 5.50 9.65
C ILE A 190 -10.77 5.35 10.08
N GLY A 191 -11.13 4.15 10.53
CA GLY A 191 -12.52 3.81 10.85
C GLY A 191 -13.07 4.47 12.11
N LEU A 192 -12.56 5.64 12.50
CA LEU A 192 -12.91 6.34 13.72
C LEU A 192 -13.83 7.52 13.41
N ARG A 193 -15.02 7.54 14.00
CA ARG A 193 -15.99 8.63 13.85
C ARG A 193 -16.64 8.99 15.18
N GLN A 194 -16.88 10.26 15.43
CA GLN A 194 -17.62 10.75 16.57
C GLN A 194 -19.12 10.57 16.32
N ARG A 195 -19.79 9.90 17.26
CA ARG A 195 -21.24 9.80 17.30
C ARG A 195 -21.74 10.45 18.57
N THR A 196 -22.50 11.54 18.42
CA THR A 196 -22.98 12.37 19.53
C THR A 196 -21.83 13.02 20.29
N ARG A 197 -21.21 12.32 21.23
CA ARG A 197 -20.04 12.78 22.01
C ARG A 197 -18.92 11.76 22.13
N ASN A 198 -19.17 10.52 21.72
CA ASN A 198 -18.22 9.42 21.87
C ASN A 198 -17.59 9.09 20.51
N TRP A 199 -16.29 8.78 20.53
CA TRP A 199 -15.59 8.25 19.37
C TRP A 199 -15.82 6.74 19.28
N VAL A 200 -16.26 6.29 18.11
CA VAL A 200 -16.66 4.90 17.86
C VAL A 200 -15.99 4.43 16.58
N TRP A 201 -15.49 3.20 16.61
CA TRP A 201 -14.91 2.54 15.45
C TRP A 201 -15.99 1.96 14.52
N VAL A 202 -15.67 1.74 13.24
CA VAL A 202 -16.59 1.13 12.26
C VAL A 202 -17.06 -0.27 12.63
N ASN A 203 -16.30 -0.98 13.48
CA ASN A 203 -16.67 -2.27 14.07
C ASN A 203 -17.57 -2.15 15.33
N ASN A 204 -18.13 -0.96 15.59
CA ASN A 204 -19.01 -0.63 16.71
C ASN A 204 -18.36 -0.70 18.10
N THR A 205 -17.03 -0.78 18.19
CA THR A 205 -16.33 -0.68 19.48
C THR A 205 -16.08 0.77 19.88
N ALA A 206 -16.16 1.07 21.18
CA ALA A 206 -15.81 2.38 21.70
C ALA A 206 -14.30 2.62 21.63
N LEU A 207 -13.88 3.88 21.48
CA LEU A 207 -12.48 4.24 21.53
C LEU A 207 -11.90 3.98 22.93
N GLY A 208 -10.94 3.06 23.02
CA GLY A 208 -10.15 2.81 24.23
C GLY A 208 -8.92 3.71 24.29
N GLN A 209 -7.77 3.22 23.81
CA GLN A 209 -6.56 4.02 23.71
C GLN A 209 -6.61 4.97 22.50
N SER A 210 -6.09 6.18 22.68
CA SER A 210 -6.12 7.23 21.68
C SER A 210 -4.73 7.75 21.35
N TYR A 211 -4.46 8.09 20.09
CA TYR A 211 -3.14 8.56 19.62
C TYR A 211 -3.19 9.95 18.99
N TRP A 212 -3.96 10.85 19.60
CA TRP A 212 -4.20 12.18 19.07
C TRP A 212 -3.00 13.11 19.20
N SER A 213 -2.76 13.90 18.15
CA SER A 213 -1.69 14.90 18.10
C SER A 213 -1.92 16.10 19.03
N GLY A 214 -3.17 16.37 19.43
CA GLY A 214 -3.53 17.47 20.31
C GLY A 214 -4.91 17.31 20.95
N SER A 215 -5.26 18.26 21.83
CA SER A 215 -6.51 18.28 22.57
C SER A 215 -7.70 18.78 21.74
N ASN A 216 -7.46 19.66 20.77
CA ASN A 216 -8.53 20.24 19.97
C ASN A 216 -8.94 19.32 18.82
N ARG A 217 -10.22 18.92 18.79
CA ARG A 217 -10.83 18.14 17.71
C ARG A 217 -11.58 19.08 16.79
N GLN A 218 -11.30 19.03 15.49
CA GLN A 218 -11.88 19.93 14.49
C GLN A 218 -12.81 19.20 13.52
N GLY A 219 -13.62 18.28 14.04
CA GLY A 219 -14.64 17.57 13.28
C GLY A 219 -14.84 16.14 13.79
N ASP A 220 -15.75 15.45 13.12
CA ASP A 220 -16.29 14.18 13.61
C ASP A 220 -15.60 12.95 13.01
N CYS A 221 -14.65 13.09 12.08
CA CYS A 221 -13.99 11.96 11.44
C CYS A 221 -12.48 11.96 11.71
N GLY A 222 -11.93 10.78 12.01
CA GLY A 222 -10.53 10.59 12.43
C GLY A 222 -9.60 10.27 11.27
N LEU A 223 -8.44 10.92 11.27
CA LEU A 223 -7.34 10.73 10.34
C LEU A 223 -6.11 10.18 11.08
N LEU A 224 -5.42 9.24 10.44
CA LEU A 224 -4.04 8.91 10.73
C LEU A 224 -3.13 9.79 9.87
N THR A 225 -2.19 10.48 10.49
CA THR A 225 -1.14 11.24 9.80
C THR A 225 0.16 10.45 9.85
N GLY A 226 0.94 10.43 8.76
CA GLY A 226 2.27 9.84 8.71
C GLY A 226 3.35 10.62 9.46
N ARG A 227 3.01 11.29 10.57
CA ARG A 227 3.93 12.12 11.36
C ARG A 227 4.43 11.36 12.59
N ASP A 228 5.70 11.58 12.91
CA ASP A 228 6.28 11.15 14.17
C ASP A 228 5.96 12.14 15.31
N PRO A 229 5.81 11.66 16.56
CA PRO A 229 5.82 10.25 16.95
C PRO A 229 4.47 9.56 16.65
N PRO A 230 4.45 8.24 16.38
CA PRO A 230 3.22 7.49 16.10
C PRO A 230 2.14 7.63 17.17
N GLU A 231 2.52 7.82 18.43
CA GLU A 231 1.58 7.96 19.55
C GLU A 231 0.83 9.30 19.55
N ARG A 232 1.21 10.23 18.67
CA ARG A 232 0.60 11.56 18.52
C ARG A 232 0.32 11.89 17.06
N SER A 233 -0.12 10.89 16.30
CA SER A 233 -0.25 11.03 14.85
C SER A 233 -1.71 11.08 14.36
N TRP A 234 -2.71 11.10 15.24
CA TRP A 234 -4.11 11.29 14.82
C TRP A 234 -4.54 12.75 14.78
N SER A 235 -5.39 13.08 13.82
CA SER A 235 -6.11 14.36 13.72
C SER A 235 -7.58 14.11 13.39
N SER A 236 -8.42 15.12 13.55
CA SER A 236 -9.86 15.01 13.24
C SER A 236 -10.27 16.18 12.37
N THR A 237 -11.14 15.94 11.40
CA THR A 237 -11.69 16.97 10.52
C THR A 237 -13.12 16.63 10.10
N SER A 238 -13.77 17.52 9.34
CA SER A 238 -15.11 17.25 8.78
C SER A 238 -15.08 15.99 7.92
N CYS A 239 -16.11 15.15 8.04
CA CYS A 239 -16.25 13.91 7.30
C CYS A 239 -16.35 14.11 5.78
N ASP A 240 -16.75 15.32 5.34
CA ASP A 240 -16.88 15.69 3.93
C ASP A 240 -15.54 16.05 3.27
N GLN A 241 -14.46 16.13 4.04
CA GLN A 241 -13.13 16.40 3.50
C GLN A 241 -12.62 15.22 2.68
N TYR A 242 -11.84 15.51 1.64
CA TYR A 242 -11.25 14.48 0.80
C TYR A 242 -9.88 14.07 1.33
N SER A 243 -9.71 12.81 1.69
CA SER A 243 -8.43 12.24 2.15
C SER A 243 -8.22 10.86 1.57
N PHE A 244 -6.96 10.39 1.59
CA PHE A 244 -6.68 8.96 1.38
C PHE A 244 -7.33 8.15 2.50
N TYR A 245 -7.41 6.84 2.39
CA TYR A 245 -8.06 5.97 3.37
C TYR A 245 -7.33 4.64 3.51
N ILE A 246 -7.48 4.02 4.68
CA ILE A 246 -6.93 2.68 4.94
C ILE A 246 -8.09 1.71 5.14
N CYS A 247 -8.14 0.67 4.32
CA CYS A 247 -9.05 -0.46 4.53
C CYS A 247 -8.37 -1.55 5.35
N GLN A 248 -9.15 -2.28 6.13
CA GLN A 248 -8.74 -3.45 6.90
C GLN A 248 -9.75 -4.57 6.71
N ARG A 249 -9.24 -5.80 6.56
CA ARG A 249 -10.03 -7.02 6.71
C ARG A 249 -9.28 -8.04 7.55
N GLY A 250 -10.04 -8.89 8.23
CA GLY A 250 -9.49 -10.05 8.92
C GLY A 250 -8.91 -11.06 7.92
N ARG A 251 -8.02 -11.91 8.42
CA ARG A 251 -7.60 -13.12 7.71
C ARG A 251 -8.74 -14.13 7.63
#